data_AF-A0A524DF38-F1
#
_entry.id   AF-A0A524DF38-F1
#
_cell.length_a   1.000
_cell.length_b   1.000
_cell.length_c   1.000
_cell.angle_alpha   90.00
_cell.angle_beta   90.00
_cell.angle_gamma   90.00
#
_symmetry.space_group_name_H-M   'P 1'
#
loop_
_entity.id
_entity.type
_entity.pdbx_description
1 polymer ?
#
loop_
_entity_poly.entity_id
_entity_poly.type
_entity_poly.pdbx_seq_one_letter_code
_entity_poly.pdbx_strand_id
1 'polypeptide(L)'
;MRETINPLTKKREIIMKKIFPIVIGAIIVIVILGGILGVIIILPKGGSSKDSTEPVITINSPTNSTYTSKSLSVNITTSDSSPIDTIW
;
A
#
# COMPACT_ATOMS: atom_id res chain seq x y z
N MET A 1 -16.02 18.10 -63.27
CA MET A 1 -16.70 17.79 -62.00
C MET A 1 -15.86 18.40 -60.87
N ARG A 2 -16.34 19.45 -60.19
CA ARG A 2 -15.57 20.08 -59.09
C ARG A 2 -15.88 19.31 -57.81
N GLU A 3 -14.93 18.52 -57.32
CA GLU A 3 -15.09 17.85 -56.04
C GLU A 3 -15.24 18.91 -54.94
N THR A 4 -16.43 18.94 -54.33
CA THR A 4 -16.73 19.88 -53.26
C THR A 4 -16.23 19.25 -51.97
N ILE A 5 -14.98 19.55 -51.59
CA ILE A 5 -14.40 19.02 -50.36
C ILE A 5 -15.17 19.61 -49.18
N ASN A 6 -15.80 18.74 -48.40
CA ASN A 6 -16.55 19.13 -47.22
C ASN A 6 -15.63 19.89 -46.24
N PRO A 7 -15.99 21.12 -45.82
CA PRO A 7 -15.14 21.90 -44.91
C PRO A 7 -14.90 21.18 -43.57
N LEU A 8 -15.82 20.33 -43.14
CA LEU A 8 -15.67 19.51 -41.92
C LEU A 8 -14.63 18.41 -42.10
N THR A 9 -14.54 17.78 -43.27
CA THR A 9 -13.53 16.73 -43.51
C THR A 9 -12.14 17.33 -43.58
N LYS A 10 -11.99 18.49 -44.24
CA LYS A 10 -10.73 19.24 -44.27
C LYS A 10 -10.31 19.72 -42.88
N LYS A 11 -11.26 20.20 -42.06
CA LYS A 11 -10.99 20.59 -40.67
C LYS A 11 -10.53 19.39 -39.82
N ARG A 12 -11.19 18.23 -39.96
CA ARG A 12 -10.79 16.99 -39.28
C ARG A 12 -9.41 16.51 -39.72
N GLU A 13 -9.09 16.59 -41.01
CA GLU A 13 -7.78 16.24 -41.54
C GLU A 13 -6.67 17.12 -40.93
N ILE A 14 -6.91 18.42 -40.82
CA ILE A 14 -5.96 19.36 -40.19
C ILE A 14 -5.78 19.02 -38.70
N ILE A 15 -6.87 18.72 -37.98
CA ILE A 15 -6.80 18.33 -36.56
C ILE A 15 -5.99 17.05 -36.40
N MET A 16 -6.23 16.03 -37.22
CA MET A 16 -5.53 14.75 -37.12
C MET A 16 -4.07 14.83 -37.57
N LYS A 17 -3.76 15.57 -38.63
CA LYS A 17 -2.39 15.62 -39.16
C LYS A 17 -1.47 16.58 -38.42
N LYS A 18 -2.02 17.67 -37.85
CA LYS A 18 -1.20 18.74 -37.25
C LYS A 18 -1.36 18.85 -35.75
N ILE A 19 -2.58 18.77 -35.22
CA ILE A 19 -2.84 19.06 -33.79
C ILE A 19 -2.61 17.80 -32.94
N PHE A 20 -3.06 16.64 -33.39
CA PHE A 20 -2.89 15.36 -32.68
C PHE A 20 -1.44 15.02 -32.31
N PRO A 21 -0.43 15.10 -33.21
CA PRO A 21 0.96 14.80 -32.84
C PRO A 21 1.55 15.81 -31.84
N ILE A 22 1.12 17.08 -31.89
CA ILE A 22 1.57 18.12 -30.94
C ILE A 22 1.06 17.82 -29.53
N VAL A 23 -0.21 17.42 -29.41
CA VAL A 23 -0.81 17.06 -28.11
C VAL A 23 -0.14 15.83 -27.51
N ILE A 24 0.15 14.80 -28.32
CA ILE A 24 0.86 13.60 -27.86
C ILE A 24 2.30 13.91 -27.46
N GLY A 25 3.02 14.71 -28.25
CA GLY A 25 4.37 15.15 -27.92
C GLY A 25 4.41 15.89 -26.58
N ALA A 26 3.47 16.83 -26.35
CA ALA A 26 3.37 17.57 -25.09
C ALA A 26 3.11 16.65 -23.88
N ILE A 27 2.23 15.65 -24.01
CA ILE A 27 1.97 14.67 -22.95
C ILE A 27 3.23 13.87 -22.62
N ILE A 28 3.95 13.39 -23.64
CA ILE A 28 5.19 12.63 -23.45
C ILE A 28 6.26 13.49 -22.76
N VAL A 29 6.39 14.76 -23.17
CA VAL A 29 7.33 15.71 -22.54
C VAL A 29 6.96 15.99 -21.09
N ILE A 30 5.67 16.15 -20.76
CA ILE A 30 5.21 16.33 -19.37
C ILE A 30 5.51 15.08 -18.53
N VAL A 31 5.37 13.88 -19.09
CA VAL A 31 5.69 12.62 -18.38
C VAL A 31 7.19 12.46 -18.13
N ILE A 32 8.04 12.94 -19.05
CA ILE A 32 9.50 12.86 -18.94
C ILE A 32 10.06 13.97 -18.03
N LEU A 33 9.57 15.21 -18.13
CA LEU A 33 10.00 16.32 -17.25
C LEU A 33 9.38 16.22 -15.85
N GLY A 34 8.14 15.77 -15.74
CA GLY A 34 7.40 15.61 -14.48
C GLY A 34 7.60 14.23 -13.87
N GLY A 35 8.84 13.73 -13.85
CA GLY A 35 9.18 12.41 -13.33
C GLY A 35 8.35 12.04 -12.09
N ILE A 36 7.70 10.87 -12.16
CA ILE A 36 6.79 10.26 -11.17
C ILE A 36 5.32 10.68 -11.35
N LEU A 37 4.54 9.90 -12.12
CA LEU A 37 3.14 9.60 -11.77
C LEU A 37 2.49 8.42 -12.55
N GLY A 38 3.26 7.61 -13.28
CA GLY A 38 2.73 6.54 -14.16
C GLY A 38 3.21 5.12 -13.88
N VAL A 39 4.02 4.92 -12.83
CA VAL A 39 4.29 3.57 -12.26
C VAL A 39 3.92 3.63 -10.77
N ILE A 40 2.68 4.04 -10.50
CA ILE A 40 1.98 3.55 -9.31
C ILE A 40 1.42 2.19 -9.73
N ILE A 41 2.28 1.18 -9.75
CA ILE A 41 1.78 -0.18 -9.53
C ILE A 41 1.23 -0.10 -8.11
N ILE A 42 -0.10 -0.08 -7.99
CA ILE A 42 -0.79 -0.34 -6.73
C ILE A 42 -0.50 -1.82 -6.43
N LEU A 43 0.75 -2.13 -6.06
CA LEU A 43 0.94 -3.18 -5.09
C LEU A 43 0.15 -2.68 -3.88
N PRO A 44 -0.73 -3.49 -3.27
CA PRO A 44 -0.97 -3.27 -1.86
C PRO A 44 0.42 -3.40 -1.24
N LYS A 45 1.06 -2.25 -0.95
CA LYS A 45 2.07 -2.21 0.09
C LYS A 45 1.25 -2.54 1.32
N GLY A 46 1.04 -3.85 1.54
CA GLY A 46 0.53 -4.38 2.77
C GLY A 46 1.44 -3.75 3.79
N GLY A 47 0.93 -2.72 4.45
CA GLY A 47 1.67 -2.06 5.50
C GLY A 47 2.06 -3.20 6.39
N SER A 48 3.37 -3.43 6.52
CA SER A 48 3.86 -4.27 7.60
C SER A 48 3.49 -3.47 8.84
N SER A 49 2.25 -3.64 9.32
CA SER A 49 1.83 -3.22 10.63
C SER A 49 2.76 -3.98 11.54
N LYS A 50 3.84 -3.31 11.95
CA LYS A 50 4.67 -3.84 13.01
C LYS A 50 3.76 -3.91 14.21
N ASP A 51 3.61 -5.12 14.75
CA ASP A 51 2.86 -5.29 15.97
C ASP A 51 3.52 -4.41 17.04
N SER A 52 2.69 -3.59 17.67
CA SER A 52 3.07 -2.70 18.77
C SER A 52 2.23 -2.98 20.02
N THR A 53 1.44 -4.06 20.00
CA THR A 53 0.68 -4.53 21.16
C THR A 53 1.58 -5.39 22.01
N GLU A 54 1.53 -5.17 23.33
CA GLU A 54 2.30 -5.97 24.28
C GLU A 54 1.51 -7.25 24.62
N PRO A 55 2.20 -8.36 24.93
CA PRO A 55 1.55 -9.58 25.35
C PRO A 55 0.89 -9.41 26.71
N VAL A 56 -0.25 -10.06 26.89
CA VAL A 56 -0.94 -10.14 28.18
C VAL A 56 -0.53 -11.42 28.88
N ILE A 57 -0.11 -11.30 30.14
CA ILE A 57 0.26 -12.42 31.01
C ILE A 57 -0.67 -12.44 32.22
N THR A 58 -1.31 -13.58 32.46
CA THR A 58 -2.13 -13.83 33.65
C THR A 58 -1.53 -14.95 34.47
N ILE A 59 -1.32 -14.71 35.76
CA ILE A 59 -0.92 -15.74 36.73
C ILE A 59 -2.19 -16.35 37.31
N ASN A 60 -2.48 -17.59 36.93
CA ASN A 60 -3.65 -18.34 37.41
C ASN A 60 -3.39 -18.91 38.81
N SER A 61 -2.14 -19.31 39.06
CA SER A 61 -1.66 -19.72 40.38
C SER A 61 -0.14 -19.54 40.47
N PRO A 62 0.41 -19.27 41.66
CA PRO A 62 -0.28 -19.18 42.95
C PRO A 62 -1.03 -17.85 43.15
N THR A 63 -1.82 -17.76 44.22
CA THR A 63 -2.46 -16.50 44.62
C THR A 63 -1.41 -15.46 45.01
N ASN A 64 -1.78 -14.17 44.98
CA ASN A 64 -0.89 -13.10 45.43
C ASN A 64 -0.65 -13.19 46.95
N SER A 65 0.42 -13.87 47.33
CA SER A 65 0.80 -14.16 48.71
C SER A 65 2.30 -14.44 48.78
N THR A 66 2.87 -14.28 49.97
CA THR A 66 4.28 -14.62 50.21
C THR A 66 4.42 -16.11 50.50
N TYR A 67 5.27 -16.80 49.74
CA TYR A 67 5.57 -18.21 49.92
C TYR A 67 7.01 -18.41 50.40
N THR A 68 7.22 -19.25 51.41
CA THR A 68 8.55 -19.60 51.95
C THR A 68 9.08 -20.93 51.40
N SER A 69 8.37 -21.53 50.46
CA SER A 69 8.71 -22.82 49.85
C SER A 69 9.92 -22.68 48.92
N LYS A 70 10.81 -23.68 48.90
CA LYS A 70 11.98 -23.70 48.00
C LYS A 70 11.59 -23.85 46.52
N SER A 71 10.43 -24.42 46.24
CA SER A 71 9.86 -24.57 44.92
C SER A 71 8.40 -24.15 44.93
N LEU A 72 7.95 -23.55 43.83
CA LEU A 72 6.59 -23.05 43.66
C LEU A 72 6.16 -23.33 42.22
N SER A 73 5.10 -24.10 42.06
CA SER A 73 4.51 -24.33 40.73
C SER A 73 3.73 -23.08 40.33
N VAL A 74 4.07 -22.54 39.15
CA VAL A 74 3.38 -21.39 38.57
C VAL A 74 2.57 -21.86 37.37
N ASN A 75 1.30 -21.48 37.34
CA ASN A 75 0.42 -21.66 36.19
C ASN A 75 0.14 -20.29 35.59
N ILE A 76 0.57 -20.08 34.35
CA ILE A 76 0.36 -18.84 33.61
C ILE A 76 -0.42 -19.09 32.32
N THR A 77 -1.18 -18.08 31.91
CA THR A 77 -1.77 -17.99 30.59
C THR A 77 -1.24 -16.74 29.91
N THR A 78 -0.77 -16.89 28.67
CA THR A 78 -0.27 -15.79 27.86
C THR A 78 -1.12 -15.64 26.60
N SER A 79 -1.33 -14.40 26.16
CA SER A 79 -2.06 -14.11 24.93
C SER A 79 -1.49 -12.87 24.26
N ASP A 80 -1.33 -12.93 22.96
CA ASP A 80 -0.88 -11.83 22.11
C ASP A 80 -1.57 -11.95 20.75
N SER A 81 -1.62 -10.85 20.00
CA SER A 81 -2.13 -10.86 18.62
C SER A 81 -1.14 -11.47 17.63
N SER A 82 0.15 -11.47 17.98
CA SER A 82 1.25 -12.13 17.28
C SER A 82 1.69 -13.43 17.97
N PRO A 83 2.42 -14.30 17.25
CA PRO A 83 3.01 -15.51 17.85
C PRO A 83 3.97 -15.16 18.99
N ILE A 84 3.80 -15.84 20.13
CA ILE A 84 4.71 -15.74 21.28
C ILE A 84 5.84 -16.74 21.08
N ASP A 85 7.09 -16.26 21.10
CA ASP A 85 8.28 -17.08 20.89
C ASP A 85 8.72 -17.81 22.18
N THR A 86 8.79 -17.11 23.31
CA THR A 86 9.27 -17.69 24.58
C THR A 86 8.63 -17.00 25.78
N ILE A 87 8.46 -17.75 26.89
CA ILE A 87 7.82 -17.30 28.13
C ILE A 87 8.70 -17.52 29.38
N TRP A 88 9.99 -17.83 29.20
CA TRP A 88 10.95 -18.15 30.26
C TRP A 88 12.32 -17.50 30.06
#